data_AF-A0A454CZD2-F1
#
_entry.id   AF-A0A454CZD2-F1
#
_cell.length_a   1.000
_cell.length_b   1.000
_cell.length_c   1.000
_cell.angle_alpha   90.00
_cell.angle_beta   90.00
_cell.angle_gamma   90.00
#
_symmetry.space_group_name_H-M   'P 1'
#
loop_
_entity.id
_entity.type
_entity.pdbx_description
1 polymer ?
#
loop_
_entity_poly.entity_id
_entity_poly.type
_entity_poly.pdbx_seq_one_letter_code
_entity_poly.pdbx_strand_id
1 'polypeptide(L)'
;YLLGCFFYAKRSYSRAVYHWETVLRLNSHYAPVLRNLSVHAYNKRRELDKAISLMGLAFELSPSDARVLYELDYLKKAAGDTPLERLAFLKANLEVVNQRDDLTAELLNLYNICGELELAQTCLSTRQFHPWEGGEGKVTGQFIVNKLRYALQFMQQRSFNNALELLNDALTYPTNLGEGRLVGQTDNDIHYFLGRCYQELGERECANQHFALATQGKQEINQSRYYNDQPADYLFYQAAAMHQLGDTAQAVSLFEDMVSWADSEWNAPVEVDFFAVSLPALIVFDSNLTTEHQ
;
A
#
# COMPACT_ATOMS: atom_id res chain seq x y z
N TYR A 1 -19.25 -29.20 -4.87
CA TYR A 1 -18.35 -28.04 -5.05
C TYR A 1 -18.66 -27.26 -6.32
N LEU A 2 -18.42 -27.82 -7.52
CA LEU A 2 -18.54 -27.09 -8.80
C LEU A 2 -19.93 -26.47 -9.06
N LEU A 3 -21.02 -27.15 -8.68
CA LEU A 3 -22.37 -26.56 -8.76
C LEU A 3 -22.49 -25.27 -7.94
N GLY A 4 -21.87 -25.22 -6.75
CA GLY A 4 -21.82 -24.00 -5.94
C GLY A 4 -21.11 -22.86 -6.66
N CYS A 5 -19.93 -23.14 -7.24
CA CYS A 5 -19.18 -22.16 -8.03
C CYS A 5 -19.97 -21.69 -9.27
N PHE A 6 -20.63 -22.60 -9.97
CA PHE A 6 -21.49 -22.26 -11.12
C PHE A 6 -22.62 -21.31 -10.73
N PHE A 7 -23.37 -21.63 -9.66
CA PHE A 7 -24.46 -20.76 -9.22
C PHE A 7 -23.96 -19.42 -8.70
N TYR A 8 -22.79 -19.38 -8.05
CA TYR A 8 -22.18 -18.12 -7.61
C TYR A 8 -21.82 -17.22 -8.80
N ALA A 9 -21.21 -17.77 -9.85
CA ALA A 9 -20.91 -17.06 -11.09
C ALA A 9 -22.17 -16.54 -11.80
N LYS A 10 -23.32 -17.23 -11.63
CA LYS A 10 -24.64 -16.78 -12.11
C LYS A 10 -25.38 -15.87 -11.11
N ARG A 11 -24.71 -15.39 -10.06
CA ARG A 11 -25.27 -14.54 -9.00
C ARG A 11 -26.46 -15.17 -8.25
N SER A 12 -26.62 -16.49 -8.35
CA SER A 12 -27.62 -17.26 -7.61
C SER A 12 -27.03 -17.68 -6.26
N TYR A 13 -26.83 -16.71 -5.37
CA TYR A 13 -26.06 -16.89 -4.14
C TYR A 13 -26.66 -17.92 -3.18
N SER A 14 -27.97 -17.95 -3.01
CA SER A 14 -28.64 -18.92 -2.13
C SER A 14 -28.40 -20.37 -2.57
N ARG A 15 -28.44 -20.64 -3.88
CA ARG A 15 -28.12 -21.97 -4.44
C ARG A 15 -26.64 -22.29 -4.30
N ALA A 16 -25.77 -21.30 -4.50
CA ALA A 16 -24.34 -21.47 -4.32
C ALA A 16 -24.00 -21.92 -2.88
N VAL A 17 -24.51 -21.18 -1.89
CA VAL A 17 -24.34 -21.47 -0.47
C VAL A 17 -24.92 -22.84 -0.12
N TYR A 18 -26.13 -23.18 -0.57
CA TYR A 18 -26.72 -24.49 -0.33
C TYR A 18 -25.80 -25.64 -0.78
N HIS A 19 -25.24 -25.55 -1.99
CA HIS A 19 -24.33 -26.58 -2.50
C HIS A 19 -23.00 -26.62 -1.76
N TRP A 20 -22.47 -25.48 -1.33
CA TRP A 20 -21.25 -25.38 -0.55
C TRP A 20 -21.44 -25.93 0.88
N GLU A 21 -22.52 -25.57 1.58
CA GLU A 21 -22.86 -26.17 2.88
C GLU A 21 -23.10 -27.68 2.77
N THR A 22 -23.68 -28.15 1.66
CA THR A 22 -23.80 -29.59 1.39
C THR A 22 -22.42 -30.26 1.31
N VAL A 23 -21.43 -29.61 0.69
CA VAL A 23 -20.06 -30.13 0.69
C VAL A 23 -19.53 -30.23 2.12
N LEU A 24 -19.70 -29.21 2.96
CA LEU A 24 -19.22 -29.25 4.34
C LEU A 24 -19.93 -30.29 5.20
N ARG A 25 -21.20 -30.60 4.92
CA ARG A 25 -21.91 -31.72 5.56
C ARG A 25 -21.34 -33.08 5.17
N LEU A 26 -20.86 -33.22 3.93
CA LEU A 26 -20.28 -34.48 3.43
C LEU A 26 -18.78 -34.61 3.75
N ASN A 27 -18.07 -33.49 3.81
CA ASN A 27 -16.67 -33.37 4.15
C ASN A 27 -16.42 -32.01 4.83
N SER A 28 -16.36 -32.02 6.16
CA SER A 28 -16.16 -30.81 6.96
C SER A 28 -14.77 -30.17 6.79
N HIS A 29 -13.81 -30.88 6.19
CA HIS A 29 -12.42 -30.44 6.03
C HIS A 29 -12.10 -29.98 4.61
N TYR A 30 -13.10 -29.43 3.89
CA TYR A 30 -12.93 -29.00 2.50
C TYR A 30 -12.60 -27.50 2.40
N ALA A 31 -11.32 -27.16 2.55
CA ALA A 31 -10.79 -25.78 2.56
C ALA A 31 -11.30 -24.86 1.43
N PRO A 32 -11.41 -25.30 0.15
CA PRO A 32 -11.89 -24.43 -0.92
C PRO A 32 -13.32 -23.91 -0.70
N VAL A 33 -14.17 -24.69 -0.03
CA VAL A 33 -15.54 -24.25 0.29
C VAL A 33 -15.56 -23.26 1.45
N LEU A 34 -14.73 -23.47 2.47
CA LEU A 34 -14.60 -22.53 3.59
C LEU A 34 -14.13 -21.16 3.08
N ARG A 35 -13.13 -21.13 2.19
CA ARG A 35 -12.71 -19.90 1.49
C ARG A 35 -13.87 -19.26 0.74
N ASN A 36 -14.61 -20.00 -0.09
CA ASN A 36 -15.73 -19.44 -0.86
C ASN A 36 -16.87 -18.90 0.02
N LEU A 37 -17.18 -19.58 1.12
CA LEU A 37 -18.17 -19.11 2.09
C LEU A 37 -17.69 -17.88 2.84
N SER A 38 -16.39 -17.77 3.15
CA SER A 38 -15.78 -16.56 3.72
C SER A 38 -15.97 -15.35 2.79
N VAL A 39 -15.64 -15.51 1.50
CA VAL A 39 -15.86 -14.47 0.47
C VAL A 39 -17.33 -14.06 0.39
N HIS A 40 -18.25 -15.03 0.40
CA HIS A 40 -19.67 -14.72 0.40
C HIS A 40 -20.11 -13.95 1.66
N ALA A 41 -19.63 -14.38 2.84
CA ALA A 41 -19.94 -13.75 4.11
C ALA A 41 -19.49 -12.28 4.12
N TYR A 42 -18.28 -11.98 3.64
CA TYR A 42 -17.80 -10.61 3.55
C TYR A 42 -18.56 -9.80 2.48
N ASN A 43 -18.56 -10.25 1.22
CA ASN A 43 -19.06 -9.45 0.09
C ASN A 43 -20.57 -9.25 0.11
N LYS A 44 -21.34 -10.28 0.47
CA LYS A 44 -22.81 -10.30 0.27
C LYS A 44 -23.59 -10.23 1.57
N ARG A 45 -22.99 -10.66 2.67
CA ARG A 45 -23.63 -10.61 3.99
C ARG A 45 -23.10 -9.50 4.89
N ARG A 46 -21.92 -8.93 4.57
CA ARG A 46 -21.22 -7.96 5.43
C ARG A 46 -20.92 -8.53 6.82
N GLU A 47 -20.66 -9.84 6.90
CA GLU A 47 -20.38 -10.59 8.13
C GLU A 47 -18.85 -10.80 8.27
N LEU A 48 -18.12 -9.75 8.68
CA LEU A 48 -16.64 -9.76 8.74
C LEU A 48 -16.07 -10.84 9.69
N ASP A 49 -16.55 -10.91 10.92
CA ASP A 49 -16.04 -11.90 11.90
C ASP A 49 -16.22 -13.34 11.41
N LYS A 50 -17.35 -13.61 10.74
CA LYS A 50 -17.63 -14.91 10.14
C LYS A 50 -16.72 -15.19 8.95
N ALA A 51 -16.44 -14.17 8.12
CA ALA A 51 -15.49 -14.30 7.03
C ALA A 51 -14.09 -14.66 7.55
N ILE A 52 -13.63 -14.00 8.62
CA ILE A 52 -12.35 -14.29 9.28
C ILE A 52 -12.34 -15.72 9.82
N SER A 53 -13.38 -16.12 10.56
CA SER A 53 -13.47 -17.48 11.11
C SER A 53 -13.42 -18.56 10.02
N LEU A 54 -14.19 -18.40 8.94
CA LEU A 54 -14.21 -19.34 7.82
C LEU A 54 -12.87 -19.36 7.06
N MET A 55 -12.24 -18.21 6.87
CA MET A 55 -10.93 -18.15 6.19
C MET A 55 -9.81 -18.72 7.06
N GLY A 56 -9.85 -18.48 8.37
CA GLY A 56 -8.94 -19.08 9.35
C GLY A 56 -9.01 -20.61 9.32
N LEU A 57 -10.22 -21.17 9.36
CA LEU A 57 -10.43 -22.62 9.20
C LEU A 57 -9.91 -23.13 7.84
N ALA A 58 -10.10 -22.36 6.75
CA ALA A 58 -9.56 -22.73 5.45
C ALA A 58 -8.02 -22.78 5.47
N PHE A 59 -7.38 -21.84 6.15
CA PHE A 59 -5.92 -21.78 6.29
C PHE A 59 -5.38 -22.92 7.17
N GLU A 60 -6.02 -23.20 8.30
CA GLU A 60 -5.64 -24.32 9.19
C GLU A 60 -5.64 -25.67 8.45
N LEU A 61 -6.59 -25.86 7.52
CA LEU A 61 -6.68 -27.07 6.70
C LEU A 61 -5.72 -27.08 5.51
N SER A 62 -5.13 -25.95 5.15
CA SER A 62 -4.23 -25.80 3.99
C SER A 62 -3.17 -24.74 4.29
N PRO A 63 -2.28 -24.96 5.28
CA PRO A 63 -1.39 -23.93 5.82
C PRO A 63 -0.32 -23.47 4.82
N SER A 64 -0.11 -24.21 3.72
CA SER A 64 0.80 -23.83 2.64
C SER A 64 0.13 -23.00 1.53
N ASP A 65 -1.18 -22.72 1.61
CA ASP A 65 -1.90 -21.94 0.59
C ASP A 65 -1.70 -20.43 0.81
N ALA A 66 -0.76 -19.86 0.07
CA ALA A 66 -0.44 -18.44 0.14
C ALA A 66 -1.58 -17.51 -0.29
N ARG A 67 -2.51 -17.98 -1.13
CA ARG A 67 -3.69 -17.17 -1.49
C ARG A 67 -4.64 -17.06 -0.32
N VAL A 68 -4.88 -18.17 0.39
CA VAL A 68 -5.72 -18.16 1.59
C VAL A 68 -5.10 -17.30 2.69
N LEU A 69 -3.78 -17.37 2.88
CA LEU A 69 -3.09 -16.51 3.85
C LEU A 69 -3.22 -15.02 3.50
N TYR A 70 -3.03 -14.66 2.23
CA TYR A 70 -3.19 -13.29 1.74
C TYR A 70 -4.62 -12.75 1.97
N GLU A 71 -5.62 -13.56 1.67
CA GLU A 71 -7.02 -13.18 1.86
C GLU A 71 -7.41 -13.11 3.33
N LEU A 72 -6.82 -13.95 4.20
CA LEU A 72 -7.01 -13.87 5.65
C LEU A 72 -6.37 -12.59 6.22
N ASP A 73 -5.15 -12.26 5.81
CA ASP A 73 -4.47 -11.03 6.21
C ASP A 73 -5.22 -9.77 5.76
N TYR A 74 -5.81 -9.79 4.55
CA TYR A 74 -6.73 -8.75 4.11
C TYR A 74 -7.93 -8.57 5.04
N LEU A 75 -8.59 -9.66 5.42
CA LEU A 75 -9.74 -9.60 6.33
C LEU A 75 -9.34 -9.09 7.73
N LYS A 76 -8.17 -9.47 8.22
CA LYS A 76 -7.60 -8.96 9.48
C LYS A 76 -7.36 -7.45 9.42
N LYS A 77 -6.80 -6.96 8.32
CA LYS A 77 -6.65 -5.52 8.06
C LYS A 77 -8.02 -4.81 8.08
N ALA A 78 -9.02 -5.38 7.41
CA ALA A 78 -10.37 -4.83 7.38
C ALA A 78 -11.08 -4.85 8.75
N ALA A 79 -10.70 -5.77 9.65
CA ALA A 79 -11.18 -5.79 11.03
C ALA A 79 -10.48 -4.78 11.95
N GLY A 80 -9.45 -4.09 11.46
CA GLY A 80 -8.68 -3.16 12.26
C GLY A 80 -7.64 -3.83 13.16
N ASP A 81 -7.24 -5.09 12.88
CA ASP A 81 -6.09 -5.70 13.54
C ASP A 81 -4.87 -4.76 13.40
N THR A 82 -4.14 -4.56 14.49
CA THR A 82 -3.02 -3.61 14.49
C THR A 82 -1.89 -4.07 13.56
N PRO A 83 -1.06 -3.15 13.03
CA PRO A 83 0.11 -3.53 12.24
C PRO A 83 1.03 -4.54 12.94
N LEU A 84 1.20 -4.43 14.26
CA LEU A 84 2.02 -5.35 15.04
C LEU A 84 1.43 -6.77 15.11
N GLU A 85 0.12 -6.90 15.30
CA GLU A 85 -0.55 -8.21 15.33
C GLU A 85 -0.49 -8.90 13.96
N ARG A 86 -0.77 -8.15 12.88
CA ARG A 86 -0.63 -8.65 11.51
C ARG A 86 0.80 -9.05 11.19
N LEU A 87 1.77 -8.23 11.60
CA LEU A 87 3.19 -8.54 11.39
C LEU A 87 3.60 -9.84 12.10
N ALA A 88 3.20 -10.03 13.36
CA ALA A 88 3.48 -11.25 14.11
C ALA A 88 2.87 -12.48 13.41
N PHE A 89 1.63 -12.34 12.91
CA PHE A 89 0.94 -13.40 12.17
C PHE A 89 1.64 -13.77 10.86
N LEU A 90 2.06 -12.79 10.05
CA LEU A 90 2.78 -13.06 8.80
C LEU A 90 4.20 -13.60 9.05
N LYS A 91 4.92 -13.11 10.08
CA LYS A 91 6.24 -13.63 10.48
C LYS A 91 6.18 -15.11 10.91
N ALA A 92 5.06 -15.56 11.48
CA ALA A 92 4.87 -16.98 11.79
C ALA A 92 4.70 -17.86 10.53
N ASN A 93 4.49 -17.27 9.36
CA ASN A 93 4.18 -17.95 8.10
C ASN A 93 5.09 -17.49 6.94
N LEU A 94 6.33 -17.09 7.21
CA LEU A 94 7.24 -16.48 6.21
C LEU A 94 7.43 -17.31 4.93
N GLU A 95 7.58 -18.63 5.07
CA GLU A 95 7.72 -19.53 3.90
C GLU A 95 6.53 -19.44 2.95
N VAL A 96 5.32 -19.22 3.49
CA VAL A 96 4.08 -19.09 2.73
C VAL A 96 3.95 -17.69 2.14
N VAL A 97 4.29 -16.66 2.93
CA VAL A 97 4.34 -15.26 2.48
C VAL A 97 5.24 -15.11 1.24
N ASN A 98 6.42 -15.72 1.29
CA ASN A 98 7.41 -15.64 0.23
C ASN A 98 6.99 -16.31 -1.10
N GLN A 99 5.89 -17.06 -1.14
CA GLN A 99 5.44 -17.71 -2.38
C GLN A 99 4.82 -16.72 -3.37
N ARG A 100 4.44 -15.51 -2.94
CA ARG A 100 3.76 -14.53 -3.79
C ARG A 100 4.19 -13.10 -3.50
N ASP A 101 4.29 -12.28 -4.53
CA ASP A 101 4.75 -10.90 -4.42
C ASP A 101 3.70 -9.97 -3.79
N ASP A 102 2.41 -10.23 -4.01
CA ASP A 102 1.30 -9.47 -3.41
C ASP A 102 1.29 -9.55 -1.87
N LEU A 103 1.44 -10.75 -1.32
CA LEU A 103 1.55 -10.96 0.13
C LEU A 103 2.90 -10.49 0.70
N THR A 104 3.98 -10.63 -0.05
CA THR A 104 5.29 -10.10 0.35
C THR A 104 5.28 -8.56 0.43
N ALA A 105 4.54 -7.89 -0.47
CA ALA A 105 4.38 -6.44 -0.42
C ALA A 105 3.63 -5.97 0.84
N GLU A 106 2.61 -6.71 1.31
CA GLU A 106 1.96 -6.42 2.60
C GLU A 106 2.95 -6.60 3.77
N LEU A 107 3.78 -7.64 3.74
CA LEU A 107 4.82 -7.84 4.77
C LEU A 107 5.85 -6.69 4.77
N LEU A 108 6.30 -6.22 3.59
CA LEU A 108 7.20 -5.07 3.47
C LEU A 108 6.60 -3.81 4.11
N ASN A 109 5.32 -3.54 3.84
CA ASN A 109 4.60 -2.44 4.46
C ASN A 109 4.58 -2.55 5.99
N LEU A 110 4.29 -3.75 6.51
CA LEU A 110 4.27 -3.98 7.95
C LEU A 110 5.66 -3.85 8.59
N TYR A 111 6.72 -4.33 7.93
CA TYR A 111 8.09 -4.11 8.39
C TYR A 111 8.42 -2.61 8.47
N ASN A 112 8.09 -1.85 7.43
CA ASN A 112 8.33 -0.41 7.40
C ASN A 112 7.51 0.35 8.45
N ILE A 113 6.23 0.04 8.67
CA ILE A 113 5.41 0.73 9.67
C ILE A 113 5.82 0.35 11.11
N CYS A 114 6.20 -0.92 11.34
CA CYS A 114 6.53 -1.41 12.69
C CYS A 114 7.98 -1.16 13.10
N GLY A 115 8.81 -0.55 12.24
CA GLY A 115 10.21 -0.24 12.59
C GLY A 115 11.25 -1.29 12.21
N GLU A 116 10.85 -2.41 11.60
CA GLU A 116 11.71 -3.54 11.21
C GLU A 116 12.44 -3.27 9.89
N LEU A 117 13.16 -2.13 9.84
CA LEU A 117 13.75 -1.59 8.62
C LEU A 117 14.76 -2.52 7.94
N GLU A 118 15.56 -3.23 8.74
CA GLU A 118 16.61 -4.12 8.25
C GLU A 118 16.02 -5.35 7.54
N LEU A 119 14.91 -5.87 8.06
CA LEU A 119 14.17 -6.98 7.44
C LEU A 119 13.56 -6.54 6.11
N ALA A 120 12.96 -5.34 6.06
CA ALA A 120 12.47 -4.77 4.80
C ALA A 120 13.60 -4.58 3.78
N GLN A 121 14.74 -3.99 4.19
CA GLN A 121 15.88 -3.76 3.30
C GLN A 121 16.48 -5.06 2.76
N THR A 122 16.60 -6.08 3.60
CA THR A 122 17.10 -7.39 3.19
C THR A 122 16.16 -8.02 2.16
N CYS A 123 14.85 -7.99 2.39
CA CYS A 123 13.87 -8.48 1.43
C CYS A 123 13.94 -7.72 0.09
N LEU A 124 13.96 -6.39 0.13
CA LEU A 124 14.03 -5.51 -1.04
C LEU A 124 15.32 -5.66 -1.85
N SER A 125 16.42 -6.11 -1.24
CA SER A 125 17.72 -6.26 -1.92
C SER A 125 17.99 -7.69 -2.44
N THR A 126 17.31 -8.70 -1.91
CA THR A 126 17.61 -10.11 -2.19
C THR A 126 16.54 -10.81 -3.01
N ARG A 127 15.27 -10.39 -2.87
CA ARG A 127 14.15 -11.00 -3.60
C ARG A 127 14.05 -10.43 -5.01
N GLN A 128 13.80 -11.31 -5.98
CA GLN A 128 13.35 -10.93 -7.31
C GLN A 128 11.82 -10.81 -7.31
N PHE A 129 11.31 -9.60 -7.46
CA PHE A 129 9.89 -9.30 -7.59
C PHE A 129 9.45 -9.32 -9.06
N HIS A 130 8.19 -9.68 -9.28
CA HIS A 130 7.54 -9.67 -10.59
C HIS A 130 6.32 -8.75 -10.51
N PRO A 131 6.17 -7.78 -11.43
CA PRO A 131 4.97 -6.95 -11.49
C PRO A 131 3.71 -7.81 -11.70
N TRP A 132 2.60 -7.37 -11.13
CA TRP A 132 1.30 -7.98 -11.32
C TRP A 132 0.22 -6.90 -11.53
N GLU A 133 -0.90 -7.29 -12.12
CA GLU A 133 -2.04 -6.39 -12.35
C GLU A 133 -2.61 -5.87 -11.03
N GLY A 134 -2.67 -4.53 -10.87
CA GLY A 134 -3.08 -3.89 -9.62
C GLY A 134 -1.99 -3.87 -8.53
N GLY A 135 -0.75 -4.19 -8.91
CA GLY A 135 0.45 -4.17 -8.07
C GLY A 135 1.34 -2.95 -8.27
N GLU A 136 1.01 -2.09 -9.22
CA GLU A 136 1.85 -0.98 -9.66
C GLU A 136 2.23 -0.08 -8.49
N GLY A 137 3.53 0.19 -8.33
CA GLY A 137 4.04 1.04 -7.27
C GLY A 137 4.09 0.40 -5.87
N LYS A 138 3.52 -0.79 -5.65
CA LYS A 138 3.42 -1.36 -4.29
C LYS A 138 4.77 -1.76 -3.72
N VAL A 139 5.64 -2.38 -4.52
CA VAL A 139 6.98 -2.78 -4.05
C VAL A 139 7.94 -1.58 -4.06
N THR A 140 7.95 -0.80 -5.15
CA THR A 140 8.82 0.38 -5.30
C THR A 140 8.48 1.49 -4.29
N GLY A 141 7.20 1.65 -3.94
CA GLY A 141 6.78 2.52 -2.85
C GLY A 141 7.37 2.08 -1.50
N GLN A 142 7.38 0.78 -1.19
CA GLN A 142 8.02 0.27 0.03
C GLN A 142 9.54 0.43 0.01
N PHE A 143 10.18 0.38 -1.17
CA PHE A 143 11.59 0.70 -1.34
C PHE A 143 11.88 2.17 -0.99
N ILE A 144 11.11 3.11 -1.53
CA ILE A 144 11.26 4.54 -1.22
C ILE A 144 11.03 4.80 0.27
N VAL A 145 9.95 4.26 0.85
CA VAL A 145 9.65 4.40 2.28
C VAL A 145 10.82 3.88 3.13
N ASN A 146 11.39 2.72 2.80
CA ASN A 146 12.52 2.16 3.53
C ASN A 146 13.74 3.10 3.49
N LYS A 147 14.11 3.61 2.31
CA LYS A 147 15.21 4.57 2.13
C LYS A 147 14.97 5.87 2.88
N LEU A 148 13.78 6.46 2.78
CA LEU A 148 13.41 7.68 3.49
C LEU A 148 13.48 7.50 5.02
N ARG A 149 13.00 6.36 5.54
CA ARG A 149 13.05 6.09 6.98
C ARG A 149 14.49 6.02 7.51
N TYR A 150 15.41 5.36 6.78
CA TYR A 150 16.83 5.38 7.15
C TYR A 150 17.45 6.78 7.00
N ALA A 151 17.13 7.51 5.93
CA ALA A 151 17.63 8.86 5.73
C ALA A 151 17.21 9.78 6.90
N LEU A 152 15.95 9.73 7.32
CA LEU A 152 15.44 10.47 8.47
C LEU A 152 16.17 10.09 9.78
N GLN A 153 16.48 8.81 10.00
CA GLN A 153 17.29 8.38 11.16
C GLN A 153 18.70 8.99 11.13
N PHE A 154 19.37 8.98 9.98
CA PHE A 154 20.68 9.61 9.85
C PHE A 154 20.61 11.14 10.01
N MET A 155 19.57 11.79 9.50
CA MET A 155 19.34 13.23 9.69
C MET A 155 19.16 13.57 11.17
N GLN A 156 18.40 12.78 11.93
CA GLN A 156 18.26 12.95 13.39
C GLN A 156 19.60 12.84 14.12
N GLN A 157 20.50 11.98 13.62
CA GLN A 157 21.86 11.81 14.13
C GLN A 157 22.87 12.84 13.58
N ARG A 158 22.42 13.78 12.74
CA ARG A 158 23.27 14.76 12.00
C ARG A 158 24.30 14.13 11.06
N SER A 159 24.08 12.89 10.66
CA SER A 159 24.89 12.16 9.68
C SER A 159 24.39 12.43 8.25
N PHE A 160 24.43 13.71 7.84
CA PHE A 160 23.77 14.16 6.60
C PHE A 160 24.35 13.53 5.33
N ASN A 161 25.65 13.22 5.29
CA ASN A 161 26.24 12.53 4.13
C ASN A 161 25.65 11.14 3.90
N ASN A 162 25.40 10.36 4.96
CA ASN A 162 24.75 9.05 4.85
C ASN A 162 23.28 9.19 4.44
N ALA A 163 22.60 10.24 4.90
CA ALA A 163 21.23 10.53 4.46
C ALA A 163 21.19 10.89 2.96
N LEU A 164 22.14 11.70 2.47
CA LEU A 164 22.27 12.03 1.05
C LEU A 164 22.47 10.78 0.19
N GLU A 165 23.29 9.82 0.60
CA GLU A 165 23.50 8.56 -0.12
C GLU A 165 22.17 7.80 -0.29
N LEU A 166 21.43 7.61 0.81
CA LEU A 166 20.14 6.91 0.78
C LEU A 166 19.07 7.62 -0.05
N LEU A 167 19.03 8.95 0.01
CA LEU A 167 18.06 9.75 -0.74
C LEU A 167 18.36 9.72 -2.25
N ASN A 168 19.64 9.77 -2.63
CA ASN A 168 20.03 9.59 -4.03
C ASN A 168 19.76 8.17 -4.53
N ASP A 169 20.02 7.15 -3.70
CA ASP A 169 19.63 5.77 -4.01
C ASP A 169 18.13 5.62 -4.24
N ALA A 170 17.29 6.33 -3.47
CA ALA A 170 15.83 6.30 -3.65
C ALA A 170 15.39 6.82 -5.02
N LEU A 171 16.25 7.59 -5.72
CA LEU A 171 15.98 8.08 -7.07
C LEU A 171 16.16 7.01 -8.15
N THR A 172 16.75 5.85 -7.85
CA THR A 172 16.99 4.78 -8.83
C THR A 172 16.51 3.42 -8.32
N TYR A 173 15.57 2.80 -9.03
CA TYR A 173 15.06 1.48 -8.65
C TYR A 173 16.03 0.37 -9.09
N PRO A 174 16.43 -0.54 -8.18
CA PRO A 174 17.19 -1.71 -8.57
C PRO A 174 16.31 -2.66 -9.40
N THR A 175 16.93 -3.36 -10.36
CA THR A 175 16.22 -4.17 -11.35
C THR A 175 15.42 -5.32 -10.76
N ASN A 176 15.79 -5.78 -9.56
CA ASN A 176 15.10 -6.87 -8.86
C ASN A 176 13.71 -6.47 -8.37
N LEU A 177 13.35 -5.18 -8.31
CA LEU A 177 11.99 -4.75 -7.96
C LEU A 177 10.98 -4.99 -9.08
N GLY A 178 11.44 -5.23 -10.31
CA GLY A 178 10.59 -5.55 -11.45
C GLY A 178 9.86 -4.36 -12.09
N GLU A 179 9.92 -3.17 -11.48
CA GLU A 179 9.25 -1.96 -11.97
C GLU A 179 10.24 -0.81 -12.21
N GLY A 180 9.97 0.00 -13.24
CA GLY A 180 10.71 1.22 -13.54
C GLY A 180 10.00 2.47 -13.02
N ARG A 181 10.72 3.59 -12.99
CA ARG A 181 10.11 4.89 -12.66
C ARG A 181 9.17 5.37 -13.75
N LEU A 182 8.15 6.12 -13.34
CA LEU A 182 7.23 6.78 -14.27
C LEU A 182 7.89 8.02 -14.87
N VAL A 183 7.65 8.24 -16.17
CA VAL A 183 8.10 9.47 -16.85
C VAL A 183 7.34 10.65 -16.24
N GLY A 184 8.07 11.64 -15.74
CA GLY A 184 7.50 12.84 -15.14
C GLY A 184 7.22 12.75 -13.64
N GLN A 185 7.61 11.66 -12.97
CA GLN A 185 7.62 11.63 -11.50
C GLN A 185 8.59 12.68 -10.95
N THR A 186 8.11 13.51 -10.03
CA THR A 186 8.82 14.70 -9.53
C THR A 186 9.53 14.50 -8.20
N ASP A 187 9.26 13.41 -7.46
CA ASP A 187 9.99 13.01 -6.24
C ASP A 187 10.17 14.14 -5.22
N ASN A 188 9.10 14.91 -5.00
CA ASN A 188 9.13 16.15 -4.22
C ASN A 188 9.60 15.93 -2.78
N ASP A 189 9.19 14.82 -2.17
CA ASP A 189 9.60 14.37 -0.85
C ASP A 189 11.12 14.12 -0.78
N ILE A 190 11.65 13.30 -1.70
CA ILE A 190 13.08 12.97 -1.76
C ILE A 190 13.91 14.23 -2.01
N HIS A 191 13.51 15.07 -2.97
CA HIS A 191 14.20 16.32 -3.28
C HIS A 191 14.13 17.33 -2.14
N TYR A 192 13.01 17.42 -1.42
CA TYR A 192 12.92 18.26 -0.23
C TYR A 192 13.93 17.82 0.83
N PHE A 193 14.02 16.52 1.13
CA PHE A 193 14.98 16.02 2.11
C PHE A 193 16.44 16.13 1.65
N LEU A 194 16.73 16.00 0.35
CA LEU A 194 18.05 16.30 -0.20
C LEU A 194 18.42 17.76 0.05
N GLY A 195 17.50 18.69 -0.25
CA GLY A 195 17.68 20.11 0.00
C GLY A 195 17.93 20.42 1.48
N ARG A 196 17.18 19.78 2.39
CA ARG A 196 17.40 19.89 3.85
C ARG A 196 18.78 19.39 4.26
N CYS A 197 19.26 18.27 3.73
CA CYS A 197 20.59 17.75 4.05
C CYS A 197 21.70 18.70 3.58
N TYR A 198 21.63 19.20 2.34
CA TYR A 198 22.60 20.17 1.83
C TYR A 198 22.58 21.50 2.60
N GLN A 199 21.40 21.96 3.03
CA GLN A 199 21.26 23.15 3.86
C GLN A 199 22.01 23.00 5.19
N GLU A 200 21.88 21.85 5.86
CA GLU A 200 22.57 21.57 7.13
C GLU A 200 24.08 21.39 6.97
N LEU A 201 24.53 20.98 5.78
CA LEU A 201 25.96 20.91 5.42
C LEU A 201 26.55 22.27 4.99
N GLY A 202 25.72 23.31 4.87
CA GLY A 202 26.14 24.64 4.42
C GLY A 202 26.26 24.81 2.91
N GLU A 203 25.85 23.81 2.12
CA GLU A 203 25.89 23.82 0.66
C GLU A 203 24.62 24.49 0.07
N ARG A 204 24.57 25.81 0.18
CA ARG A 204 23.36 26.59 -0.13
C ARG A 204 22.89 26.47 -1.59
N GLU A 205 23.82 26.41 -2.56
CA GLU A 205 23.46 26.29 -3.98
C GLU A 205 22.80 24.93 -4.27
N CYS A 206 23.40 23.84 -3.79
CA CYS A 206 22.85 22.49 -3.88
C CYS A 206 21.48 22.40 -3.20
N ALA A 207 21.34 22.99 -2.00
CA ALA A 207 20.08 23.02 -1.28
C ALA A 207 18.97 23.70 -2.09
N ASN A 208 19.24 24.90 -2.62
CA ASN A 208 18.28 25.64 -3.43
C ASN A 208 17.89 24.91 -4.72
N GLN A 209 18.84 24.23 -5.37
CA GLN A 209 18.56 23.42 -6.56
C GLN A 209 17.57 22.30 -6.24
N HIS A 210 17.78 21.57 -5.14
CA HIS A 210 16.89 20.50 -4.73
C HIS A 210 15.54 21.00 -4.23
N PHE A 211 15.48 22.13 -3.53
CA PHE A 211 14.20 22.76 -3.22
C PHE A 211 13.45 23.17 -4.48
N ALA A 212 14.12 23.73 -5.50
CA ALA A 212 13.47 24.07 -6.76
C ALA A 212 12.92 22.83 -7.49
N LEU A 213 13.62 21.69 -7.45
CA LEU A 213 13.10 20.41 -7.94
C LEU A 213 11.88 19.94 -7.15
N ALA A 214 11.91 20.10 -5.82
CA ALA A 214 10.79 19.77 -4.94
C ALA A 214 9.57 20.69 -5.10
N THR A 215 9.66 21.80 -5.84
CA THR A 215 8.49 22.63 -6.20
C THR A 215 7.82 22.23 -7.53
N GLN A 216 8.41 21.30 -8.30
CA GLN A 216 7.89 20.91 -9.61
C GLN A 216 6.64 20.01 -9.48
N GLY A 217 5.83 19.96 -10.54
CA GLY A 217 4.65 19.09 -10.62
C GLY A 217 3.35 19.88 -10.70
N LYS A 218 2.23 19.16 -10.58
CA LYS A 218 0.91 19.77 -10.53
C LYS A 218 0.66 20.33 -9.14
N GLN A 219 0.01 21.48 -9.07
CA GLN A 219 -0.45 22.12 -7.82
C GLN A 219 -1.94 21.92 -7.57
N GLU A 220 -2.64 21.24 -8.47
CA GLU A 220 -4.07 20.92 -8.32
C GLU A 220 -4.27 19.90 -7.20
N ILE A 221 -5.16 20.23 -6.27
CA ILE A 221 -5.54 19.34 -5.16
C ILE A 221 -6.77 18.55 -5.59
N ASN A 222 -6.56 17.30 -5.95
CA ASN A 222 -7.61 16.41 -6.44
C ASN A 222 -7.49 15.04 -5.77
N GLN A 223 -8.58 14.27 -5.78
CA GLN A 223 -8.55 12.87 -5.38
C GLN A 223 -7.61 12.08 -6.31
N SER A 224 -6.71 11.28 -5.74
CA SER A 224 -5.88 10.34 -6.50
C SER A 224 -6.77 9.18 -7.01
N ARG A 225 -6.90 9.03 -8.32
CA ARG A 225 -7.78 8.04 -8.97
C ARG A 225 -7.00 6.96 -9.71
N TYR A 226 -5.81 7.30 -10.20
CA TYR A 226 -4.95 6.42 -10.96
C TYR A 226 -3.63 6.19 -10.24
N TYR A 227 -2.99 5.05 -10.49
CA TYR A 227 -1.71 4.68 -9.86
C TYR A 227 -0.57 5.65 -10.20
N ASN A 228 -0.69 6.38 -11.32
CA ASN A 228 0.27 7.35 -11.82
C ASN A 228 -0.14 8.80 -11.54
N ASP A 229 -1.20 9.02 -10.76
CA ASP A 229 -1.53 10.36 -10.27
C ASP A 229 -0.44 10.85 -9.32
N GLN A 230 -0.28 12.17 -9.26
CA GLN A 230 0.66 12.76 -8.32
C GLN A 230 0.17 12.49 -6.89
N PRO A 231 1.03 11.95 -6.01
CA PRO A 231 0.70 11.79 -4.60
C PRO A 231 0.31 13.14 -3.96
N ALA A 232 -0.75 13.15 -3.14
CA ALA A 232 -1.25 14.38 -2.51
C ALA A 232 -0.23 15.00 -1.54
N ASP A 233 0.63 14.17 -0.92
CA ASP A 233 1.72 14.60 -0.06
C ASP A 233 2.83 15.35 -0.82
N TYR A 234 2.96 15.21 -2.15
CA TYR A 234 3.90 16.01 -2.91
C TYR A 234 3.60 17.52 -2.80
N LEU A 235 2.32 17.90 -2.68
CA LEU A 235 1.93 19.29 -2.48
C LEU A 235 2.45 19.86 -1.14
N PHE A 236 2.47 19.03 -0.10
CA PHE A 236 3.07 19.40 1.18
C PHE A 236 4.56 19.72 1.00
N TYR A 237 5.29 18.87 0.27
CA TYR A 237 6.72 19.09 0.03
C TYR A 237 6.99 20.25 -0.93
N GLN A 238 6.11 20.52 -1.89
CA GLN A 238 6.16 21.73 -2.73
C GLN A 238 6.06 22.98 -1.87
N ALA A 239 5.03 23.08 -1.03
CA ALA A 239 4.85 24.23 -0.12
C ALA A 239 6.04 24.36 0.85
N ALA A 240 6.51 23.25 1.42
CA ALA A 240 7.66 23.25 2.32
C ALA A 240 8.94 23.74 1.61
N ALA A 241 9.18 23.32 0.37
CA ALA A 241 10.31 23.76 -0.44
C ALA A 241 10.21 25.24 -0.84
N MET A 242 9.02 25.73 -1.23
CA MET A 242 8.77 27.16 -1.49
C MET A 242 9.13 28.02 -0.28
N HIS A 243 8.75 27.59 0.92
CA HIS A 243 9.10 28.29 2.14
C HIS A 243 10.63 28.35 2.34
N GLN A 244 11.36 27.26 2.08
CA GLN A 244 12.83 27.24 2.17
C GLN A 244 13.49 28.18 1.14
N LEU A 245 12.89 28.35 -0.03
CA LEU A 245 13.36 29.28 -1.08
C LEU A 245 13.04 30.75 -0.79
N GLY A 246 12.17 31.02 0.19
CA GLY A 246 11.75 32.37 0.59
C GLY A 246 10.37 32.78 0.06
N ASP A 247 9.73 31.94 -0.76
CA ASP A 247 8.39 32.16 -1.32
C ASP A 247 7.28 31.84 -0.30
N THR A 248 7.40 32.40 0.90
CA THR A 248 6.58 32.04 2.07
C THR A 248 5.09 32.32 1.84
N ALA A 249 4.74 33.38 1.10
CA ALA A 249 3.34 33.69 0.81
C ALA A 249 2.66 32.60 -0.05
N GLN A 250 3.36 32.06 -1.04
CA GLN A 250 2.85 30.97 -1.87
C GLN A 250 2.76 29.66 -1.08
N ALA A 251 3.78 29.37 -0.26
CA ALA A 251 3.77 28.21 0.62
C ALA A 251 2.56 28.21 1.57
N VAL A 252 2.28 29.34 2.22
CA VAL A 252 1.12 29.48 3.12
C VAL A 252 -0.19 29.31 2.36
N SER A 253 -0.33 29.95 1.19
CA SER A 253 -1.53 29.80 0.35
C SER A 253 -1.78 28.33 -0.01
N LEU A 254 -0.75 27.59 -0.43
CA LEU A 254 -0.91 26.18 -0.80
C LEU A 254 -1.29 25.31 0.42
N PHE A 255 -0.71 25.56 1.59
CA PHE A 255 -1.13 24.87 2.82
C PHE A 255 -2.58 25.18 3.20
N GLU A 256 -3.03 26.43 3.07
CA GLU A 256 -4.42 26.83 3.32
C GLU A 256 -5.38 26.16 2.32
N ASP A 257 -5.01 26.09 1.04
CA ASP A 257 -5.78 25.39 0.01
C ASP A 257 -5.90 23.89 0.32
N MET A 258 -4.83 23.24 0.80
CA MET A 258 -4.84 21.84 1.24
C MET A 258 -5.81 21.61 2.41
N VAL A 259 -5.82 22.51 3.40
CA VAL A 259 -6.76 22.42 4.52
C VAL A 259 -8.20 22.64 4.05
N SER A 260 -8.44 23.66 3.23
CA SER A 260 -9.77 23.96 2.69
C SER A 260 -10.30 22.80 1.84
N TRP A 261 -9.44 22.17 1.05
CA TRP A 261 -9.81 21.00 0.26
C TRP A 261 -10.18 19.82 1.14
N ALA A 262 -9.35 19.49 2.14
CA ALA A 262 -9.60 18.39 3.08
C ALA A 262 -10.94 18.58 3.83
N ASP A 263 -11.23 19.81 4.29
CA ASP A 263 -12.50 20.14 4.95
C ASP A 263 -13.71 19.97 4.02
N SER A 264 -13.55 20.33 2.73
CA SER A 264 -14.62 20.19 1.73
C SER A 264 -14.90 18.74 1.33
N GLU A 265 -13.86 17.90 1.30
CA GLU A 265 -13.95 16.50 0.87
C GLU A 265 -14.23 15.52 2.02
N TRP A 266 -14.16 15.96 3.28
CA TRP A 266 -14.34 15.12 4.47
C TRP A 266 -15.65 14.30 4.42
N ASN A 267 -16.74 14.90 3.94
CA ASN A 267 -18.04 14.25 3.82
C ASN A 267 -18.41 13.89 2.37
N ALA A 268 -17.51 14.11 1.41
CA ALA A 268 -17.80 13.85 0.01
C ALA A 268 -17.85 12.33 -0.26
N PRO A 269 -18.84 11.83 -1.01
CA PRO A 269 -18.87 10.43 -1.39
C PRO A 269 -17.75 10.14 -2.39
N VAL A 270 -16.98 9.08 -2.14
CA VAL A 270 -15.98 8.58 -3.09
C VAL A 270 -16.68 7.80 -4.19
N GLU A 271 -16.57 8.27 -5.43
CA GLU A 271 -17.07 7.57 -6.61
C GLU A 271 -15.93 6.88 -7.36
N VAL A 272 -16.19 5.65 -7.80
CA VAL A 272 -15.29 4.91 -8.67
C VAL A 272 -15.41 5.45 -10.08
N ASP A 273 -14.31 5.95 -10.64
CA ASP A 273 -14.27 6.27 -12.06
C ASP A 273 -14.46 4.99 -12.88
N PHE A 274 -15.48 4.98 -13.73
CA PHE A 274 -15.81 3.88 -14.64
C PHE A 274 -14.62 3.48 -15.53
N PHE A 275 -13.69 4.40 -15.81
CA PHE A 275 -12.51 4.16 -16.65
C PHE A 275 -11.24 3.82 -15.87
N ALA A 276 -11.28 3.70 -14.54
CA ALA A 276 -10.11 3.30 -13.78
C ALA A 276 -9.71 1.85 -14.10
N VAL A 277 -8.65 1.73 -14.90
CA VAL A 277 -8.16 0.49 -15.51
C VAL A 277 -7.38 -0.42 -14.54
N SER A 278 -7.03 0.08 -13.35
CA SER A 278 -6.27 -0.64 -12.31
C SER A 278 -7.09 -0.98 -11.06
N LEU A 279 -8.42 -0.92 -11.14
CA LEU A 279 -9.32 -1.27 -10.03
C LEU A 279 -9.31 -2.74 -9.58
N PRO A 280 -9.00 -3.77 -10.41
CA PRO A 280 -8.98 -5.12 -9.88
C PRO A 280 -7.65 -5.32 -9.15
N ALA A 281 -7.59 -4.93 -7.87
CA ALA A 281 -6.78 -5.71 -6.96
C ALA A 281 -7.19 -7.18 -7.15
N LEU A 282 -6.24 -8.11 -7.25
CA LEU A 282 -6.51 -9.56 -7.35
C LEU A 282 -7.29 -10.14 -6.12
N ILE A 283 -7.71 -9.27 -5.21
CA ILE A 283 -8.53 -9.53 -4.05
C ILE A 283 -9.98 -9.79 -4.47
N VAL A 284 -10.51 -10.91 -3.97
CA VAL A 284 -11.89 -11.37 -4.20
C VAL A 284 -12.92 -10.64 -3.33
N PHE A 285 -12.47 -9.77 -2.43
CA PHE A 285 -13.31 -9.05 -1.50
C PHE A 285 -13.77 -7.72 -2.08
N ASP A 286 -15.08 -7.45 -1.98
CA ASP A 286 -15.65 -6.17 -2.43
C ASP A 286 -15.16 -5.07 -1.47
N SER A 287 -14.33 -4.13 -1.94
CA SER A 287 -13.93 -2.97 -1.13
C SER A 287 -15.14 -2.08 -0.84
N ASN A 288 -15.17 -1.47 0.34
CA ASN A 288 -16.13 -0.42 0.68
C ASN A 288 -15.38 0.91 0.71
N LEU A 289 -15.33 1.58 -0.43
CA LEU A 289 -14.56 2.82 -0.61
C LEU A 289 -14.96 3.92 0.35
N THR A 290 -16.22 3.96 0.78
CA THR A 290 -16.67 4.91 1.81
C THR A 290 -16.04 4.63 3.17
N THR A 291 -15.84 3.35 3.53
CA THR A 291 -15.17 2.98 4.78
C THR A 291 -13.65 3.10 4.67
N GLU A 292 -13.07 2.97 3.48
CA GLU A 292 -11.63 3.19 3.26
C GLU A 292 -11.27 4.70 3.22
N HIS A 293 -12.22 5.56 2.86
CA HIS A 293 -12.06 7.03 2.83
C HIS A 293 -12.18 7.69 4.21
N GLN A 294 -12.93 7.08 5.12
CA GLN A 294 -13.20 7.58 6.48
C GLN A 294 -12.13 7.14 7.47
#